data_AF-A0A5B8MGB3-F1
#
_entry.id   AF-A0A5B8MGB3-F1
#
_cell.length_a   1.000
_cell.length_b   1.000
_cell.length_c   1.000
_cell.angle_alpha   90.00
_cell.angle_beta   90.00
_cell.angle_gamma   90.00
#
_symmetry.space_group_name_H-M   'P 1'
#
loop_
_entity.id
_entity.type
_entity.pdbx_description
1 polymer ?
#
loop_
_entity_poly.entity_id
_entity_poly.type
_entity_poly.pdbx_seq_one_letter_code
_entity_poly.pdbx_strand_id
1 'polypeptide(L)'
;MRLLDGLIHVLGLTPGKGSELLAGLAVGITAYCGFYTCASRYVKESKGRAWVLTCLTATLSTTAGAVVGLDALKNYWEPGDVGALVLPKLNVEFWVTETPLSKFLCLNFLSFLVSDVVMGVLFYAKHFHLLEGWVHHGVYIAILIKWYLSGLSPVFAFFSVEELPTLLLGLGTIDPRLRTDMGFGAAFFLTRLLWHIVGVYNACIAPKGHGARGQAWFGVVSLLLHLHWFSQWVSKYLIGGKKKKKKN
;
A
#
# COMPACT_ATOMS: atom_id res chain seq x y z
N MET A 1 -27.50 15.06 3.74
CA MET A 1 -27.11 14.72 5.13
C MET A 1 -27.94 13.56 5.69
N ARG A 2 -29.25 13.68 5.93
CA ARG A 2 -30.07 12.63 6.58
C ARG A 2 -30.06 11.23 5.93
N LEU A 3 -29.98 11.14 4.60
CA LEU A 3 -29.85 9.85 3.89
C LEU A 3 -28.48 9.19 4.10
N LEU A 4 -27.42 9.99 4.26
CA LEU A 4 -26.08 9.51 4.54
C LEU A 4 -26.01 8.95 5.96
N ASP A 5 -26.64 9.64 6.92
CA ASP A 5 -26.66 9.25 8.34
C ASP A 5 -27.43 7.94 8.58
N GLY A 6 -28.52 7.69 7.85
CA GLY A 6 -29.25 6.42 7.88
C GLY A 6 -28.43 5.25 7.31
N LEU A 7 -27.65 5.50 6.26
CA LEU A 7 -26.79 4.49 5.63
C LEU A 7 -25.55 4.20 6.50
N ILE A 8 -25.04 5.21 7.20
CA ILE A 8 -23.99 5.10 8.24
C ILE A 8 -24.42 4.15 9.36
N HIS A 9 -25.66 4.26 9.84
CA HIS A 9 -26.16 3.42 10.92
C HIS A 9 -26.41 1.96 10.52
N VAL A 10 -26.85 1.72 9.27
CA VAL A 10 -27.06 0.37 8.72
C VAL A 10 -25.75 -0.35 8.43
N LEU A 11 -24.70 0.40 8.05
CA LEU A 11 -23.37 -0.15 7.77
C LEU A 11 -22.46 -0.23 9.01
N GLY A 12 -22.95 0.13 10.20
CA GLY A 12 -22.15 0.12 11.43
C GLY A 12 -21.00 1.13 11.44
N LEU A 13 -21.14 2.24 10.71
CA LEU A 13 -20.10 3.26 10.60
C LEU A 13 -20.12 4.19 11.82
N THR A 14 -18.94 4.55 12.31
CA THR A 14 -18.82 5.45 13.47
C THR A 14 -19.29 6.87 13.10
N PRO A 15 -20.14 7.54 13.90
CA PRO A 15 -20.54 8.92 13.66
C PRO A 15 -19.33 9.85 13.47
N GLY A 16 -19.40 10.75 12.49
CA GLY A 16 -18.33 11.71 12.19
C GLY A 16 -17.18 11.19 11.29
N LYS A 17 -17.00 9.87 11.14
CA LYS A 17 -15.97 9.34 10.24
C LYS A 17 -16.22 9.63 8.76
N GLY A 18 -17.49 9.70 8.34
CA GLY A 18 -17.84 10.08 6.98
C GLY A 18 -17.38 11.50 6.64
N SER A 19 -17.62 12.46 7.53
CA SER A 19 -17.13 13.83 7.37
C SER A 19 -15.61 13.92 7.46
N GLU A 20 -14.97 13.17 8.37
CA GLU A 20 -13.51 13.11 8.50
C GLU A 20 -12.87 12.58 7.20
N LEU A 21 -13.41 11.50 6.64
CA LEU A 21 -12.98 10.92 5.38
C LEU A 21 -13.09 11.91 4.22
N LEU A 22 -14.24 12.57 4.06
CA LEU A 22 -14.47 13.52 2.97
C LEU A 22 -13.54 14.74 3.08
N ALA A 23 -13.36 15.29 4.29
CA ALA A 23 -12.46 16.40 4.53
C ALA A 23 -10.99 16.01 4.25
N GLY A 24 -10.57 14.84 4.76
CA GLY A 24 -9.24 14.29 4.52
C GLY A 24 -8.95 14.05 3.03
N LEU A 25 -9.93 13.52 2.29
CA LEU A 25 -9.84 13.33 0.84
C LEU A 25 -9.74 14.65 0.09
N ALA A 26 -10.56 15.65 0.45
CA ALA A 26 -10.50 16.95 -0.21
C ALA A 26 -9.11 17.60 -0.06
N VAL A 27 -8.54 17.56 1.15
CA VAL A 27 -7.19 18.07 1.43
C VAL A 27 -6.14 17.26 0.68
N GLY A 28 -6.19 15.92 0.78
CA GLY A 28 -5.23 15.04 0.14
C GLY A 28 -5.23 15.16 -1.38
N ILE A 29 -6.39 15.12 -2.02
CA ILE A 29 -6.53 15.29 -3.47
C ILE A 29 -5.98 16.66 -3.91
N THR A 30 -6.31 17.72 -3.18
CA THR A 30 -5.78 19.07 -3.48
C THR A 30 -4.25 19.08 -3.40
N ALA A 31 -3.66 18.46 -2.37
CA ALA A 31 -2.23 18.37 -2.20
C ALA A 31 -1.56 17.56 -3.33
N TYR A 32 -2.11 16.39 -3.69
CA TYR A 32 -1.59 15.56 -4.78
C TYR A 32 -1.70 16.27 -6.14
N CYS A 33 -2.83 16.90 -6.45
CA CYS A 33 -3.00 17.64 -7.70
C CYS A 33 -2.09 18.86 -7.79
N GLY A 34 -1.93 19.60 -6.69
CA GLY A 34 -0.99 20.71 -6.59
C GLY A 34 0.46 20.25 -6.80
N PHE A 35 0.87 19.20 -6.10
CA PHE A 35 2.20 18.61 -6.25
C PHE A 35 2.45 18.13 -7.69
N TYR A 36 1.51 17.40 -8.29
CA TYR A 36 1.63 16.95 -9.68
C TYR A 36 1.83 18.12 -10.64
N THR A 37 1.01 19.17 -10.50
CA THR A 37 1.06 20.36 -11.38
C THR A 37 2.41 21.07 -11.30
N CYS A 38 3.06 21.07 -10.13
CA CYS A 38 4.38 21.64 -9.95
C CYS A 38 5.48 20.69 -10.46
N ALA A 39 5.50 19.45 -9.99
CA ALA A 39 6.58 18.49 -10.24
C ALA A 39 6.61 18.01 -11.69
N SER A 40 5.46 17.80 -12.33
CA SER A 40 5.37 17.30 -13.71
C SER A 40 6.01 18.23 -14.74
N ARG A 41 6.16 19.53 -14.44
CA ARG A 41 6.86 20.52 -15.28
C ARG A 41 8.35 20.21 -15.44
N TYR A 42 8.94 19.52 -14.46
CA TYR A 42 10.35 19.14 -14.47
C TYR A 42 10.58 17.75 -15.06
N VAL A 43 9.52 16.95 -15.24
CA VAL A 43 9.60 15.59 -15.79
C VAL A 43 9.16 15.60 -17.26
N LYS A 44 10.13 15.63 -18.17
CA LYS A 44 9.88 15.75 -19.62
C LYS A 44 9.27 14.49 -20.22
N GLU A 45 9.66 13.32 -19.72
CA GLU A 45 9.25 12.04 -20.27
C GLU A 45 7.84 11.66 -19.80
N SER A 46 6.97 11.27 -20.73
CA SER A 46 5.55 11.02 -20.42
C SER A 46 5.35 9.84 -19.46
N LYS A 47 6.21 8.82 -19.54
CA LYS A 47 6.15 7.68 -18.61
C LYS A 47 6.63 8.11 -17.24
N GLY A 48 7.75 8.83 -17.12
CA GLY A 48 8.18 9.44 -15.86
C GLY A 48 7.09 10.28 -15.17
N ARG A 49 6.32 11.07 -15.92
CA ARG A 49 5.20 11.86 -15.35
C ARG A 49 4.14 10.99 -14.66
N ALA A 50 3.81 9.84 -15.24
CA ALA A 50 2.86 8.89 -14.63
C ALA A 50 3.34 8.32 -13.29
N TRP A 51 4.63 8.42 -12.96
CA TRP A 51 5.19 7.93 -11.70
C TRP A 51 5.36 9.02 -10.62
N VAL A 52 5.06 10.28 -10.93
CA VAL A 52 5.28 11.41 -10.00
C VAL A 52 4.43 11.24 -8.73
N LEU A 53 3.14 10.95 -8.87
CA LEU A 53 2.26 10.76 -7.72
C LEU A 53 2.59 9.48 -6.96
N THR A 54 2.90 8.41 -7.70
CA THR A 54 3.33 7.13 -7.14
C THR A 54 4.58 7.28 -6.27
N CYS A 55 5.58 8.04 -6.72
CA CYS A 55 6.78 8.31 -5.91
C CYS A 55 6.47 9.10 -4.64
N LEU A 56 5.57 10.10 -4.71
CA LEU A 56 5.18 10.86 -3.53
C LEU A 56 4.48 9.97 -2.50
N THR A 57 3.44 9.23 -2.92
CA THR A 57 2.71 8.34 -2.01
C THR A 57 3.61 7.24 -1.45
N ALA A 58 4.49 6.67 -2.27
CA ALA A 58 5.38 5.59 -1.85
C ALA A 58 6.41 6.10 -0.83
N THR A 59 6.88 7.35 -0.98
CA THR A 59 7.76 7.99 0.01
C THR A 59 7.04 8.18 1.34
N LEU A 60 5.83 8.74 1.32
CA LEU A 60 5.05 8.98 2.54
C LEU A 60 4.66 7.65 3.21
N SER A 61 4.20 6.68 2.44
CA SER A 61 3.76 5.37 2.92
C SER A 61 4.91 4.56 3.51
N THR A 62 6.08 4.58 2.85
CA THR A 62 7.28 3.90 3.34
C THR A 62 7.76 4.50 4.66
N THR A 63 7.87 5.83 4.75
CA THR A 63 8.42 6.51 5.92
C THR A 63 7.48 6.42 7.12
N ALA A 64 6.21 6.80 6.96
CA ALA A 64 5.21 6.71 8.02
C ALA A 64 4.85 5.24 8.35
N GLY A 65 4.80 4.35 7.36
CA GLY A 65 4.59 2.92 7.56
C GLY A 65 5.73 2.26 8.35
N ALA A 66 6.98 2.67 8.14
CA ALA A 66 8.10 2.20 8.96
C ALA A 66 7.95 2.62 10.43
N VAL A 67 7.42 3.82 10.71
CA VAL A 67 7.11 4.25 12.09
C VAL A 67 6.02 3.37 12.71
N VAL A 68 4.95 3.08 11.97
CA VAL A 68 3.88 2.15 12.41
C VAL A 68 4.44 0.74 12.65
N GLY A 69 5.30 0.25 11.76
CA GLY A 69 5.93 -1.06 11.92
C GLY A 69 6.84 -1.13 13.14
N LEU A 70 7.61 -0.08 13.41
CA LEU A 70 8.44 0.02 14.62
C LEU A 70 7.60 0.08 15.89
N ASP A 71 6.48 0.80 15.88
CA ASP A 71 5.52 0.83 16.99
C ASP A 71 4.92 -0.55 17.25
N ALA A 72 4.49 -1.25 16.20
CA ALA A 72 3.99 -2.62 16.28
C ALA A 72 5.02 -3.57 16.92
N LEU A 73 6.28 -3.51 16.47
CA LEU A 73 7.35 -4.35 17.01
C LEU A 73 7.75 -4.00 18.44
N LYS A 74 7.64 -2.74 18.86
CA LYS A 74 8.05 -2.31 20.21
C LYS A 74 6.96 -2.53 21.25
N ASN A 75 5.72 -2.21 20.89
CA ASN A 75 4.64 -2.06 21.86
C ASN A 75 3.60 -3.19 21.79
N TYR A 76 3.54 -3.90 20.66
CA TYR A 76 2.54 -4.94 20.44
C TYR A 76 3.17 -6.30 20.15
N TRP A 77 4.50 -6.41 20.16
CA TRP A 77 5.17 -7.69 20.01
C TRP A 77 5.02 -8.53 21.26
N GLU A 78 4.46 -9.72 21.08
CA GLU A 78 4.40 -10.78 22.07
C GLU A 78 5.27 -11.96 21.58
N PRO A 79 6.00 -12.64 22.47
CA PRO A 79 6.60 -13.92 22.13
C PRO A 79 5.51 -14.88 21.63
N GLY A 80 5.59 -15.29 20.36
CA GLY A 80 4.74 -16.32 19.81
C GLY A 80 5.29 -17.71 20.10
N ASP A 81 4.41 -18.66 20.41
CA ASP A 81 4.77 -20.07 20.52
C ASP A 81 3.91 -20.87 19.53
N VAL A 82 4.51 -21.26 18.40
CA VAL A 82 3.95 -22.26 17.48
C VAL A 82 4.90 -23.44 17.44
N GLY A 83 4.97 -24.19 18.54
CA GLY A 83 5.85 -25.34 18.65
C GLY A 83 7.33 -24.92 18.66
N ALA A 84 8.14 -25.44 17.74
CA ALA A 84 9.58 -25.17 17.71
C ALA A 84 9.98 -23.82 17.04
N LEU A 85 9.04 -23.06 16.47
CA LEU A 85 9.31 -21.78 15.79
C LEU A 85 8.71 -20.60 16.58
N VAL A 86 9.58 -19.69 17.04
CA VAL A 86 9.16 -18.41 17.62
C VAL A 86 8.79 -17.46 16.47
N LEU A 87 7.55 -17.51 16.01
CA LEU A 87 7.03 -16.55 15.03
C LEU A 87 6.58 -15.26 15.73
N PRO A 88 6.77 -14.10 15.08
CA PRO A 88 6.16 -12.83 15.50
C PRO A 88 4.67 -12.98 15.80
N LYS A 89 4.26 -12.75 17.05
CA LYS A 89 2.85 -12.57 17.39
C LYS A 89 2.63 -11.11 17.77
N LEU A 90 1.71 -10.46 17.08
CA LEU A 90 1.25 -9.12 17.42
C LEU A 90 0.01 -9.22 18.29
N ASN A 91 -0.03 -8.43 19.35
CA ASN A 91 -1.20 -8.24 20.16
C ASN A 91 -2.37 -7.77 19.27
N VAL A 92 -3.53 -8.39 19.45
CA VAL A 92 -4.68 -8.21 18.56
C VAL A 92 -5.24 -6.79 18.58
N GLU A 93 -5.05 -6.05 19.68
CA GLU A 93 -5.48 -4.66 19.84
C GLU A 93 -4.81 -3.73 18.83
N PHE A 94 -3.58 -4.05 18.38
CA PHE A 94 -2.87 -3.27 17.36
C PHE A 94 -3.74 -3.04 16.11
N TRP A 95 -4.45 -4.07 15.67
CA TRP A 95 -5.19 -4.05 14.40
C TRP A 95 -6.48 -3.23 14.43
N VAL A 96 -6.96 -2.88 15.62
CA VAL A 96 -8.21 -2.16 15.85
C VAL A 96 -8.02 -0.83 16.58
N THR A 97 -6.82 -0.56 17.10
CA THR A 97 -6.47 0.69 17.76
C THR A 97 -6.06 1.74 16.73
N GLU A 98 -7.00 2.57 16.30
CA GLU A 98 -6.72 3.66 15.36
C GLU A 98 -5.85 4.76 16.00
N THR A 99 -4.75 5.07 15.34
CA THR A 99 -3.92 6.25 15.63
C THR A 99 -4.09 7.31 14.53
N PRO A 100 -3.80 8.59 14.82
CA PRO A 100 -3.76 9.62 13.77
C PRO A 100 -2.87 9.24 12.58
N LEU A 101 -1.75 8.55 12.85
CA LEU A 101 -0.83 8.10 11.81
C LEU A 101 -1.43 6.99 10.94
N SER A 102 -2.14 6.02 11.53
CA SER A 102 -2.83 4.97 10.78
C SER A 102 -3.93 5.52 9.87
N LYS A 103 -4.71 6.47 10.38
CA LYS A 103 -5.72 7.21 9.61
C LYS A 103 -5.09 8.03 8.50
N PHE A 104 -4.01 8.75 8.79
CA PHE A 104 -3.26 9.52 7.80
C PHE A 104 -2.78 8.64 6.66
N LEU A 105 -2.16 7.48 6.94
CA LEU A 105 -1.68 6.56 5.92
C LEU A 105 -2.81 6.08 5.00
N CYS A 106 -3.95 5.70 5.58
CA CYS A 106 -5.13 5.26 4.83
C CYS A 106 -5.68 6.39 3.93
N LEU A 107 -5.84 7.60 4.46
CA LEU A 107 -6.33 8.75 3.71
C LEU A 107 -5.34 9.23 2.66
N ASN A 108 -4.05 9.22 2.96
CA ASN A 108 -2.98 9.59 2.04
C ASN A 108 -3.00 8.67 0.82
N PHE A 109 -3.01 7.35 1.05
CA PHE A 109 -3.00 6.39 -0.05
C PHE A 109 -4.32 6.44 -0.83
N LEU A 110 -5.47 6.57 -0.16
CA LEU A 110 -6.76 6.73 -0.85
C LEU A 110 -6.81 8.01 -1.70
N SER A 111 -6.30 9.12 -1.19
CA SER A 111 -6.21 10.38 -1.94
C SER A 111 -5.31 10.24 -3.16
N PHE A 112 -4.17 9.57 -3.01
CA PHE A 112 -3.30 9.21 -4.12
C PHE A 112 -4.06 8.42 -5.18
N LEU A 113 -4.76 7.34 -4.81
CA LEU A 113 -5.45 6.48 -5.79
C LEU A 113 -6.49 7.26 -6.60
N VAL A 114 -7.27 8.10 -5.93
CA VAL A 114 -8.27 8.95 -6.60
C VAL A 114 -7.59 9.96 -7.52
N SER A 115 -6.57 10.66 -7.03
CA SER A 115 -5.80 11.62 -7.83
C SER A 115 -5.11 10.95 -9.03
N ASP A 116 -4.52 9.78 -8.86
CA ASP A 116 -3.78 9.07 -9.90
C ASP A 116 -4.72 8.51 -10.98
N VAL A 117 -5.92 8.05 -10.61
CA VAL A 117 -6.97 7.69 -11.57
C VAL A 117 -7.42 8.92 -12.38
N VAL A 118 -7.71 10.04 -11.71
CA VAL A 118 -8.14 11.28 -12.37
C VAL A 118 -7.05 11.80 -13.32
N MET A 119 -5.82 11.91 -12.84
CA MET A 119 -4.68 12.35 -13.63
C MET A 119 -4.32 11.35 -14.73
N GLY A 120 -4.50 10.05 -14.47
CA GLY A 120 -4.34 8.98 -15.43
C GLY A 120 -5.29 9.14 -16.62
N VAL A 121 -6.58 9.34 -16.38
CA VAL A 121 -7.57 9.61 -17.44
C VAL A 121 -7.17 10.85 -18.25
N LEU A 122 -6.75 11.93 -17.57
CA LEU A 122 -6.51 13.22 -18.22
C LEU A 122 -5.17 13.32 -18.97
N PHE A 123 -4.10 12.73 -18.45
CA PHE A 123 -2.74 13.05 -18.88
C PHE A 123 -1.90 11.84 -19.32
N TYR A 124 -2.18 10.62 -18.83
CA TYR A 124 -1.30 9.47 -19.08
C TYR A 124 -2.02 8.11 -19.17
N ALA A 125 -3.24 8.09 -19.71
CA ALA A 125 -4.07 6.88 -19.79
C ALA A 125 -3.36 5.69 -20.47
N LYS A 126 -2.50 5.97 -21.47
CA LYS A 126 -1.70 4.96 -22.16
C LYS A 126 -0.66 4.23 -21.29
N HIS A 127 -0.29 4.82 -20.16
CA HIS A 127 0.67 4.26 -19.21
C HIS A 127 -0.02 3.59 -18.01
N PHE A 128 -1.36 3.61 -17.98
CA PHE A 128 -2.16 3.05 -16.91
C PHE A 128 -2.60 1.63 -17.29
N HIS A 129 -1.85 0.63 -16.86
CA HIS A 129 -2.10 -0.77 -17.19
C HIS A 129 -3.43 -1.27 -16.59
N LEU A 130 -4.09 -2.23 -17.24
CA LEU A 130 -5.42 -2.69 -16.82
C LEU A 130 -5.46 -3.27 -15.41
N LEU A 131 -4.60 -4.25 -15.14
CA LEU A 131 -4.59 -4.96 -13.86
C LEU A 131 -3.88 -4.14 -12.78
N GLU A 132 -2.68 -3.65 -13.08
CA GLU A 132 -1.81 -2.92 -12.13
C GLU A 132 -2.27 -1.48 -11.87
N GLY A 133 -2.98 -0.88 -12.84
CA GLY A 133 -3.58 0.43 -12.73
C GLY A 133 -5.07 0.33 -12.40
N TRP A 134 -5.92 0.19 -13.41
CA TRP A 134 -7.38 0.43 -13.26
C TRP A 134 -8.04 -0.48 -12.22
N VAL A 135 -7.86 -1.79 -12.33
CA VAL A 135 -8.50 -2.77 -11.43
C VAL A 135 -7.93 -2.65 -10.02
N HIS A 136 -6.61 -2.61 -9.88
CA HIS A 136 -5.94 -2.48 -8.59
C HIS A 136 -6.38 -1.21 -7.85
N HIS A 137 -6.39 -0.06 -8.52
CA HIS A 137 -6.79 1.20 -7.91
C HIS A 137 -8.26 1.19 -7.48
N GLY A 138 -9.16 0.69 -8.34
CA GLY A 138 -10.58 0.60 -8.01
C GLY A 138 -10.85 -0.29 -6.78
N VAL A 139 -10.19 -1.45 -6.71
CA VAL A 139 -10.31 -2.38 -5.56
C VAL A 139 -9.78 -1.73 -4.28
N TYR A 140 -8.60 -1.10 -4.33
CA TYR A 140 -8.04 -0.44 -3.14
C TYR A 140 -8.87 0.77 -2.70
N ILE A 141 -9.44 1.56 -3.61
CA ILE A 141 -10.36 2.66 -3.26
C ILE A 141 -11.53 2.13 -2.42
N ALA A 142 -12.20 1.08 -2.90
CA ALA A 142 -13.35 0.50 -2.20
C ALA A 142 -12.96 -0.08 -0.82
N ILE A 143 -11.84 -0.81 -0.76
CA ILE A 143 -11.37 -1.46 0.47
C ILE A 143 -10.91 -0.43 1.50
N LEU A 144 -10.16 0.61 1.10
CA LEU A 144 -9.69 1.63 2.02
C LEU A 144 -10.82 2.49 2.58
N ILE A 145 -11.83 2.82 1.76
CA ILE A 145 -13.05 3.47 2.26
C ILE A 145 -13.71 2.59 3.33
N LYS A 146 -13.90 1.29 3.03
CA LYS A 146 -14.49 0.34 3.99
C LYS A 146 -13.68 0.26 5.28
N TRP A 147 -12.37 0.06 5.20
CA TRP A 147 -11.51 -0.08 6.38
C TRP A 147 -11.48 1.19 7.21
N TYR A 148 -11.35 2.37 6.58
CA TYR A 148 -11.37 3.64 7.29
C TYR A 148 -12.68 3.84 8.07
N LEU A 149 -13.82 3.67 7.39
CA LEU A 149 -15.14 3.86 7.99
C LEU A 149 -15.44 2.81 9.09
N SER A 150 -14.84 1.61 9.00
CA SER A 150 -14.98 0.53 9.99
C SER A 150 -13.96 0.61 11.14
N GLY A 151 -13.05 1.59 11.14
CA GLY A 151 -12.00 1.71 12.16
C GLY A 151 -10.86 0.70 12.05
N LEU A 152 -10.62 0.21 10.84
CA LEU A 152 -9.56 -0.75 10.51
C LEU A 152 -8.42 -0.08 9.74
N SER A 153 -8.21 1.22 9.89
CA SER A 153 -7.05 1.91 9.30
C SER A 153 -5.68 1.33 9.73
N PRO A 154 -5.50 0.75 10.95
CA PRO A 154 -4.24 0.09 11.32
C PRO A 154 -3.92 -1.12 10.45
N VAL A 155 -4.94 -1.84 9.96
CA VAL A 155 -4.75 -2.99 9.06
C VAL A 155 -3.99 -2.55 7.82
N PHE A 156 -4.39 -1.45 7.18
CA PHE A 156 -3.66 -0.91 6.04
C PHE A 156 -2.30 -0.33 6.45
N ALA A 157 -2.29 0.46 7.53
CA ALA A 157 -1.10 1.20 7.96
C ALA A 157 0.11 0.31 8.23
N PHE A 158 -0.12 -0.90 8.74
CA PHE A 158 0.93 -1.90 8.97
C PHE A 158 1.65 -2.29 7.67
N PHE A 159 0.91 -2.44 6.57
CA PHE A 159 1.46 -2.84 5.28
C PHE A 159 2.01 -1.66 4.46
N SER A 160 1.79 -0.41 4.86
CA SER A 160 2.23 0.78 4.11
C SER A 160 3.74 0.84 3.84
N VAL A 161 4.57 0.20 4.66
CA VAL A 161 6.03 0.10 4.46
C VAL A 161 6.41 -0.68 3.19
N GLU A 162 5.47 -1.47 2.65
CA GLU A 162 5.63 -2.27 1.43
C GLU A 162 5.71 -1.46 0.14
N GLU A 163 5.54 -0.14 0.22
CA GLU A 163 5.73 0.75 -0.90
C GLU A 163 7.20 1.10 -1.19
N LEU A 164 8.15 0.66 -0.35
CA LEU A 164 9.58 0.86 -0.59
C LEU A 164 10.05 0.33 -1.96
N PRO A 165 9.74 -0.91 -2.38
CA PRO A 165 10.04 -1.37 -3.74
C PRO A 165 9.37 -0.52 -4.83
N THR A 166 8.12 -0.07 -4.63
CA THR A 166 7.46 0.86 -5.58
C THR A 166 8.25 2.16 -5.71
N LEU A 167 8.72 2.72 -4.59
CA LEU A 167 9.51 3.94 -4.59
C LEU A 167 10.80 3.78 -5.40
N LEU A 168 11.54 2.69 -5.19
CA LEU A 168 12.77 2.41 -5.94
C LEU A 168 12.51 2.21 -7.44
N LEU A 169 11.38 1.59 -7.80
CA LEU A 169 10.98 1.43 -9.19
C LEU A 169 10.57 2.76 -9.83
N GLY A 170 9.80 3.58 -9.11
CA GLY A 170 9.32 4.86 -9.58
C GLY A 170 10.45 5.88 -9.76
N LEU A 171 11.36 5.98 -8.79
CA LEU A 171 12.54 6.83 -8.90
C LEU A 171 13.39 6.46 -10.12
N GLY A 172 13.64 5.16 -10.34
CA GLY A 172 14.35 4.67 -11.51
C GLY A 172 13.60 4.85 -12.84
N THR A 173 12.27 5.04 -12.79
CA THR A 173 11.45 5.34 -13.97
C THR A 173 11.47 6.83 -14.30
N ILE A 174 11.49 7.71 -13.29
CA ILE A 174 11.61 9.16 -13.47
C ILE A 174 13.04 9.55 -13.89
N ASP A 175 14.05 8.98 -13.22
CA ASP A 175 15.46 9.19 -13.54
C ASP A 175 16.19 7.84 -13.62
N PRO A 176 16.59 7.41 -14.82
CA PRO A 176 17.30 6.15 -15.01
C PRO A 176 18.58 6.00 -14.17
N ARG A 177 19.22 7.10 -13.74
CA ARG A 177 20.42 7.08 -12.89
C ARG A 177 20.12 6.56 -11.48
N LEU A 178 18.86 6.66 -11.04
CA LEU A 178 18.39 6.17 -9.75
C LEU A 178 17.90 4.71 -9.82
N ARG A 179 17.95 4.07 -11.00
CA ARG A 179 17.47 2.70 -11.17
C ARG A 179 18.42 1.71 -10.48
N THR A 180 17.85 0.89 -9.58
CA THR A 180 18.55 -0.20 -8.91
C THR A 180 17.69 -1.46 -8.90
N ASP A 181 18.02 -2.42 -9.79
CA ASP A 181 17.27 -3.68 -9.92
C ASP A 181 17.44 -4.58 -8.69
N MET A 182 18.66 -4.64 -8.13
CA MET A 182 18.97 -5.45 -6.93
C MET A 182 18.40 -4.82 -5.66
N GLY A 183 18.46 -3.50 -5.53
CA GLY A 183 17.83 -2.79 -4.40
C GLY A 183 16.31 -2.95 -4.41
N PHE A 184 15.69 -2.86 -5.60
CA PHE A 184 14.28 -3.20 -5.77
C PHE A 184 13.98 -4.63 -5.29
N GLY A 185 14.74 -5.63 -5.74
CA GLY A 185 14.53 -7.02 -5.37
C GLY A 185 14.69 -7.27 -3.86
N ALA A 186 15.72 -6.70 -3.24
CA ALA A 186 15.94 -6.79 -1.80
C ALA A 186 14.81 -6.13 -1.00
N ALA A 187 14.42 -4.91 -1.38
CA ALA A 187 13.31 -4.21 -0.73
C ALA A 187 11.98 -4.97 -0.88
N PHE A 188 11.71 -5.53 -2.06
CA PHE A 188 10.53 -6.35 -2.33
C PHE A 188 10.51 -7.60 -1.44
N PHE A 189 11.63 -8.32 -1.36
CA PHE A 189 11.72 -9.50 -0.51
C PHE A 189 11.49 -9.17 0.98
N LEU A 190 12.17 -8.13 1.50
CA LEU A 190 12.06 -7.77 2.91
C LEU A 190 10.65 -7.26 3.29
N THR A 191 10.08 -6.38 2.46
CA THR A 191 8.81 -5.73 2.80
C THR A 191 7.60 -6.50 2.25
N ARG A 192 7.53 -6.73 0.94
CA ARG A 192 6.36 -7.38 0.30
C ARG A 192 6.27 -8.90 0.49
N LEU A 193 7.33 -9.55 0.97
CA LEU A 193 7.28 -10.97 1.34
C LEU A 193 7.43 -11.19 2.84
N LEU A 194 8.59 -10.90 3.45
CA LEU A 194 8.80 -11.24 4.85
C LEU A 194 7.85 -10.48 5.79
N TRP A 195 7.83 -9.14 5.69
CA TRP A 195 6.92 -8.32 6.50
C TRP A 195 5.45 -8.61 6.19
N HIS A 196 5.11 -8.78 4.92
CA HIS A 196 3.76 -9.16 4.50
C HIS A 196 3.31 -10.48 5.14
N ILE A 197 4.15 -11.52 5.10
CA ILE A 197 3.87 -12.83 5.71
C ILE A 197 3.60 -12.68 7.21
N VAL A 198 4.38 -11.85 7.91
CA VAL A 198 4.16 -11.58 9.34
C VAL A 198 2.77 -10.99 9.58
N GLY A 199 2.37 -9.98 8.82
CA GLY A 199 1.04 -9.36 8.96
C GLY A 199 -0.09 -10.33 8.62
N VAL A 200 0.02 -11.06 7.51
CA VAL A 200 -0.98 -12.05 7.06
C VAL A 200 -1.11 -13.19 8.06
N TYR A 201 0.00 -13.72 8.56
CA TYR A 201 0.01 -14.73 9.60
C TYR A 201 -0.76 -14.25 10.84
N ASN A 202 -0.44 -13.05 11.35
CA ASN A 202 -1.12 -12.47 12.50
C ASN A 202 -2.62 -12.22 12.26
N ALA A 203 -3.00 -11.79 11.07
CA ALA A 203 -4.41 -11.67 10.70
C ALA A 203 -5.12 -13.03 10.69
N CYS A 204 -4.49 -14.09 10.17
CA CYS A 204 -5.07 -15.44 10.12
C CYS A 204 -5.27 -16.06 11.51
N ILE A 205 -4.34 -15.83 12.45
CA ILE A 205 -4.41 -16.39 13.81
C ILE A 205 -5.23 -15.53 14.78
N ALA A 206 -5.67 -14.33 14.37
CA ALA A 206 -6.51 -13.48 15.21
C ALA A 206 -7.81 -14.20 15.63
N PRO A 207 -8.40 -13.87 16.80
CA PRO A 207 -9.62 -14.52 17.29
C PRO A 207 -10.77 -14.51 16.28
N LYS A 208 -11.65 -15.52 16.35
CA LYS A 208 -12.86 -15.55 15.52
C LYS A 208 -13.70 -14.31 15.81
N GLY A 209 -14.20 -13.66 14.75
CA GLY A 209 -14.95 -12.40 14.85
C GLY A 209 -14.07 -11.13 14.94
N HIS A 210 -12.76 -11.26 15.11
CA HIS A 210 -11.86 -10.10 15.15
C HIS A 210 -11.73 -9.42 13.78
N GLY A 211 -11.67 -8.08 13.76
CA GLY A 211 -11.62 -7.28 12.53
C GLY A 211 -10.47 -7.67 11.59
N ALA A 212 -9.27 -7.88 12.15
CA ALA A 212 -8.10 -8.34 11.39
C ALA A 212 -8.32 -9.68 10.68
N ARG A 213 -8.95 -10.66 11.38
CA ARG A 213 -9.25 -11.98 10.81
C ARG A 213 -10.20 -11.86 9.63
N GLY A 214 -11.17 -10.96 9.71
CA GLY A 214 -12.10 -10.67 8.62
C GLY A 214 -11.43 -10.10 7.36
N GLN A 215 -10.21 -9.55 7.47
CA GLN A 215 -9.45 -9.00 6.34
C GLN A 215 -8.32 -9.91 5.85
N ALA A 216 -8.05 -11.03 6.54
CA ALA A 216 -6.93 -11.92 6.23
C ALA A 216 -6.94 -12.44 4.79
N TRP A 217 -8.13 -12.65 4.21
CA TRP A 217 -8.28 -13.08 2.82
C TRP A 217 -7.59 -12.14 1.82
N PHE A 218 -7.66 -10.82 2.06
CA PHE A 218 -7.08 -9.82 1.17
C PHE A 218 -5.56 -9.91 1.22
N GLY A 219 -5.01 -10.05 2.43
CA GLY A 219 -3.59 -10.29 2.65
C GLY A 219 -3.07 -11.57 1.97
N VAL A 220 -3.84 -12.67 2.02
CA VAL A 220 -3.45 -13.90 1.31
C VAL A 220 -3.44 -13.69 -0.20
N VAL A 221 -4.45 -13.03 -0.76
CA VAL A 221 -4.52 -12.75 -2.21
C VAL A 221 -3.39 -11.82 -2.65
N SER A 222 -3.09 -10.77 -1.89
CA SER A 222 -1.95 -9.87 -2.17
C SER A 222 -0.61 -10.60 -2.07
N LEU A 223 -0.44 -11.50 -1.09
CA LEU A 223 0.78 -12.30 -0.98
C LEU A 223 1.00 -13.18 -2.21
N LEU A 224 -0.05 -13.84 -2.72
CA LEU A 224 0.07 -14.65 -3.94
C LEU A 224 0.49 -13.80 -5.14
N LEU A 225 -0.04 -12.59 -5.26
CA LEU A 225 0.37 -11.64 -6.30
C LEU A 225 1.83 -11.21 -6.12
N HIS A 226 2.27 -10.93 -4.89
CA HIS A 226 3.65 -10.59 -4.58
C HIS A 226 4.62 -11.74 -4.90
N LEU A 227 4.25 -12.97 -4.57
CA LEU A 227 5.02 -14.16 -4.94
C LEU A 227 5.12 -14.32 -6.46
N HIS A 228 4.02 -14.09 -7.19
CA HIS A 228 4.04 -14.10 -8.65
C HIS A 228 5.02 -13.06 -9.21
N TRP A 229 4.93 -11.80 -8.80
CA TRP A 229 5.85 -10.74 -9.27
C TRP A 229 7.30 -10.98 -8.86
N PHE A 230 7.54 -11.45 -7.63
CA PHE A 230 8.89 -11.76 -7.19
C PHE A 230 9.48 -12.93 -7.98
N SER A 231 8.67 -13.94 -8.32
CA SER A 231 9.12 -15.06 -9.16
C SER A 231 9.58 -14.62 -10.55
N GLN A 232 8.90 -13.61 -11.15
CA GLN A 232 9.33 -13.00 -12.41
C GLN A 232 10.66 -12.26 -12.25
N TRP A 233 10.84 -11.52 -11.16
CA TRP A 233 12.09 -10.83 -10.86
C TRP A 233 13.25 -11.82 -10.67
N VAL A 234 13.07 -12.87 -9.86
CA VAL A 234 14.05 -13.95 -9.66
C VAL A 234 14.41 -14.61 -10.99
N SER A 235 13.39 -14.95 -11.79
CA SER A 235 13.59 -15.56 -13.10
C SER A 235 14.41 -14.67 -14.04
N LYS A 236 14.22 -13.35 -13.99
CA LYS A 236 14.94 -12.39 -14.84
C LYS A 236 16.37 -12.14 -14.36
N TYR A 237 16.56 -11.86 -13.07
CA TYR A 237 17.81 -11.30 -12.54
C TYR A 237 18.72 -12.34 -11.86
N LEU A 238 18.17 -13.42 -11.30
CA LEU A 238 18.97 -14.46 -10.62
C LEU A 238 19.17 -15.71 -11.50
N ILE A 239 18.13 -16.14 -12.21
CA ILE A 239 18.16 -17.37 -13.02
C ILE A 239 18.48 -17.06 -14.50
N GLY A 240 17.80 -16.06 -15.07
CA GLY A 240 17.78 -15.74 -16.50
C GLY A 240 18.99 -14.95 -17.02
N GLY A 241 19.90 -14.52 -16.15
CA GLY A 241 21.11 -13.76 -16.50
C GLY A 241 22.12 -14.48 -17.39
N LYS A 242 21.89 -15.75 -17.75
CA LYS A 242 22.80 -16.56 -18.60
C LYS A 242 22.37 -16.76 -20.06
N LYS A 243 21.38 -16.02 -20.59
CA LYS A 243 21.00 -16.12 -22.02
C LYS A 243 21.13 -14.80 -22.79
N LYS A 244 22.38 -14.36 -23.01
CA LYS A 244 22.81 -13.67 -24.24
C LYS A 244 24.33 -13.85 -24.45
N LYS A 245 24.73 -15.07 -24.81
CA LYS A 245 25.89 -15.28 -25.69
C LYS A 245 25.40 -15.97 -26.96
N LYS A 246 25.85 -15.42 -28.10
CA LYS A 246 25.62 -15.81 -29.51
C LYS A 246 24.36 -15.24 -30.17
N LYS A 247 24.55 -14.35 -31.14
CA LYS A 247 24.95 -14.76 -32.50
C LYS A 247 25.88 -13.72 -33.13
N ASN A 248 26.95 -14.27 -33.70
CA ASN A 248 27.97 -13.79 -34.64
C ASN A 248 27.98 -12.31 -35.02
#